data_AF-K2B1G2-F1
#
_entry.id   AF-K2B1G2-F1
#
_cell.length_a   1.000
_cell.length_b   1.000
_cell.length_c   1.000
_cell.angle_alpha   90.00
_cell.angle_beta   90.00
_cell.angle_gamma   90.00
#
_symmetry.space_group_name_H-M   'P 1'
#
loop_
_entity.id
_entity.type
_entity.pdbx_description
1 polymer ?
#
loop_
_entity_poly.entity_id
_entity_poly.type
_entity_poly.pdbx_seq_one_letter_code
_entity_poly.pdbx_strand_id
1 'polypeptide(L)' 'MNTIPIVYTDDWKEYKLLDSGNGEKLESFSQYTMIRPDPRAIWSH' A
#
# COMPACT_ATOMS: atom_id res chain seq x y z
N MET A 1 26.62 -0.32 16.44
CA MET A 1 25.64 -0.73 15.41
C MET A 1 24.76 0.47 15.14
N ASN A 2 24.78 1.04 13.94
CA ASN A 2 23.87 2.13 13.59
C ASN A 2 22.48 1.56 13.30
N THR A 3 21.47 2.05 14.01
CA THR A 3 20.06 1.75 13.74
C THR A 3 19.52 2.74 12.72
N ILE A 4 18.94 2.24 11.64
CA ILE A 4 18.18 3.06 10.67
C ILE A 4 16.75 3.20 11.21
N PRO A 5 16.22 4.43 11.36
CA PRO A 5 14.84 4.62 11.80
C PRO A 5 13.88 4.15 10.71
N ILE A 6 12.90 3.33 11.09
CA ILE A 6 11.76 3.02 10.23
C ILE A 6 10.78 4.17 10.35
N VAL A 7 10.42 4.78 9.23
CA VAL A 7 9.40 5.81 9.14
C VAL A 7 8.23 5.22 8.37
N TYR A 8 7.03 5.32 8.94
CA TYR A 8 5.78 4.92 8.31
C TYR A 8 4.70 5.92 8.69
N THR A 9 3.65 6.01 7.88
CA THR A 9 2.48 6.84 8.16
C THR A 9 1.60 6.16 9.21
N ASP A 10 1.33 6.85 10.31
CA ASP A 10 0.52 6.38 11.45
C ASP A 10 -0.91 6.95 11.46
N ASP A 11 -1.14 8.11 10.84
CA ASP A 11 -2.41 8.85 10.94
C ASP A 11 -3.38 8.70 9.75
N TRP A 12 -3.14 7.77 8.83
CA TRP A 12 -4.00 7.57 7.67
C TRP A 12 -5.21 6.69 8.01
N LYS A 13 -6.13 7.21 8.85
CA LYS A 13 -7.30 6.45 9.35
C LYS A 13 -8.26 5.98 8.26
N GLU A 14 -8.34 6.76 7.18
CA GLU A 14 -9.26 6.52 6.08
C GLU A 14 -8.61 5.78 4.90
N TYR A 15 -7.31 5.45 4.98
CA TYR A 15 -6.64 4.73 3.90
C TYR A 15 -6.07 3.41 4.39
N LYS A 16 -6.27 2.35 3.60
CA LYS A 16 -5.63 1.06 3.81
C LYS A 16 -5.19 0.50 2.46
N LEU A 17 -3.92 0.10 2.37
CA LEU A 17 -3.48 -0.82 1.33
C LEU A 17 -3.97 -2.22 1.73
N LEU A 18 -4.86 -2.80 0.93
CA LEU A 18 -5.47 -4.09 1.21
C LEU A 18 -4.65 -5.23 0.59
N ASP A 19 -4.19 -5.04 -0.64
CA ASP A 19 -3.36 -6.01 -1.38
C ASP A 19 -2.55 -5.32 -2.49
N SER A 20 -1.57 -6.02 -3.04
CA SER A 20 -0.74 -5.58 -4.17
C SER A 20 -0.09 -6.78 -4.85
N GLY A 21 0.19 -6.66 -6.14
CA GLY A 21 0.80 -7.72 -6.95
C GLY A 21 0.43 -7.56 -8.42
N ASN A 22 1.08 -8.32 -9.30
CA ASN A 22 0.81 -8.34 -10.74
C ASN A 22 0.71 -6.96 -11.43
N GLY A 23 1.44 -5.96 -10.92
CA GLY A 23 1.42 -4.59 -11.45
C GLY A 23 0.26 -3.73 -10.97
N GLU A 24 -0.47 -4.15 -9.94
CA GLU A 24 -1.63 -3.47 -9.40
C GLU A 24 -1.58 -3.38 -7.86
N LYS A 25 -2.43 -2.50 -7.32
CA LYS A 25 -2.71 -2.42 -5.89
C LYS A 25 -4.19 -2.23 -5.62
N LEU A 26 -4.66 -2.85 -4.56
CA LEU A 26 -6.01 -2.75 -4.03
C LEU A 26 -5.98 -1.86 -2.79
N GLU A 27 -6.69 -0.74 -2.86
CA GLU A 27 -6.71 0.28 -1.81
C GLU A 27 -8.15 0.57 -1.36
N SER A 28 -8.32 0.78 -0.06
CA SER A 28 -9.54 1.35 0.53
C SER A 28 -9.26 2.79 0.92
N PHE A 29 -10.08 3.71 0.41
CA PHE A 29 -10.09 5.14 0.73
C PHE A 29 -11.48 5.50 1.25
N SER A 30 -11.64 5.47 2.57
CA SER A 30 -12.90 5.67 3.27
C SER A 30 -13.97 4.72 2.71
N GLN A 31 -15.01 5.25 2.08
CA GLN A 31 -16.11 4.51 1.46
C GLN A 31 -15.81 3.92 0.07
N TYR A 32 -14.63 4.17 -0.50
CA TYR A 32 -14.26 3.70 -1.82
C TYR A 32 -13.21 2.60 -1.75
N THR A 33 -13.39 1.56 -2.57
CA THR A 33 -12.37 0.55 -2.83
C THR A 33 -11.97 0.66 -4.30
N MET A 34 -10.68 0.75 -4.57
CA MET A 34 -10.16 0.96 -5.92
C MET A 34 -8.98 0.04 -6.21
N ILE A 35 -8.89 -0.39 -7.47
CA ILE A 35 -7.70 -1.00 -8.05
C ILE A 35 -6.98 0.07 -8.86
N ARG A 36 -5.69 0.24 -8.63
CA ARG A 36 -4.86 1.18 -9.41
C ARG A 36 -3.60 0.49 -9.92
N PRO A 37 -3.10 0.91 -11.10
CA PRO A 37 -1.79 0.45 -11.57
C PRO A 37 -0.70 0.82 -10.56
N ASP A 38 0.11 -0.17 -10.17
CA ASP A 38 1.37 0.02 -9.47
C ASP A 38 2.46 -0.82 -10.14
N PRO A 39 3.20 -0.25 -11.11
CA PRO A 39 4.20 -0.99 -11.88
C PRO A 39 5.37 -1.51 -11.02
N ARG A 40 5.46 -1.11 -9.74
CA ARG A 40 6.46 -1.63 -8.80
C ARG A 40 5.97 -2.84 -8.00
N ALA A 41 4.69 -3.16 -8.03
CA ALA A 41 4.11 -4.35 -7.40
C ALA A 41 4.35 -5.61 -8.26
N ILE A 42 5.62 -6.01 -8.39
CA ILE A 42 6.07 -7.05 -9.34
C ILE A 42 5.90 -8.49 -8.84
N TRP A 43 5.44 -8.69 -7.61
CA TRP A 43 5.24 -10.02 -7.03
C TRP A 43 3.91 -10.62 -7.49
N SER A 44 3.85 -11.96 -7.55
CA SER A 44 2.61 -12.69 -7.79
C SER A 44 1.74 -12.75 -6.53
N HIS A 45 0.44 -12.86 -6.72
CA HIS A 45 -0.50 -13.24 -5.66
C HIS A 45 -0.40 -14.74 -5.32
#